data_AF-A0AAJ0BPX9-F1
#
_entry.id   AF-A0AAJ0BPX9-F1
#
_cell.length_a   1.000
_cell.length_b   1.000
_cell.length_c   1.000
_cell.angle_alpha   90.00
_cell.angle_beta   90.00
_cell.angle_gamma   90.00
#
_symmetry.space_group_name_H-M   'P 1'
#
loop_
_entity.id
_entity.type
_entity.pdbx_description
1 polymer ?
#
loop_
_entity_poly.entity_id
_entity_poly.type
_entity_poly.pdbx_seq_one_letter_code
_entity_poly.pdbx_strand_id
1 'polypeptide(L)'
;MSLPQISLDPATVKALPRGRLVVSVDSHGKTNGAKGLKVVAELAGEERVYFLKITEGKQAINMAVGEWEDWFLRQFRLNIQWEQYVRGPDPEMEQLVAEFSTKVIPRLLRPLQTGGRNIKPSLCHADIEHGNIHLDLQTQEPIIFDPCCVYGHHEFELGMFRGPNYGWGREFIEEYLKEIPPSEP
;
A
#
# COMPACT_ATOMS: atom_id res chain seq x y z
N MET A 1 -4.91 29.35 21.19
CA MET A 1 -3.64 28.60 21.07
C MET A 1 -3.49 28.21 19.62
N SER A 2 -2.41 28.62 18.94
CA SER A 2 -2.12 28.14 17.58
C SER A 2 -1.78 26.65 17.64
N LEU A 3 -2.34 25.86 16.71
CA LEU A 3 -1.95 24.46 16.56
C LEU A 3 -0.45 24.37 16.25
N PRO A 4 0.27 23.34 16.75
CA PRO A 4 1.67 23.15 16.40
C PRO A 4 1.79 22.96 14.89
N GLN A 5 2.60 23.79 14.24
CA GLN A 5 2.88 23.70 12.82
C GLN A 5 3.72 22.43 12.58
N ILE A 6 3.14 21.44 11.91
CA ILE A 6 3.80 20.18 11.61
C ILE A 6 4.77 20.42 10.44
N SER A 7 6.07 20.23 10.67
CA SER A 7 7.08 20.29 9.61
C SER A 7 7.25 18.92 8.96
N LEU A 8 7.37 18.90 7.63
CA LEU A 8 7.68 17.69 6.87
C LEU A 8 9.19 17.49 6.74
N ASP A 9 9.62 16.23 6.77
CA ASP A 9 11.02 15.87 6.48
C ASP A 9 11.42 16.33 5.06
N PRO A 10 12.64 16.86 4.85
CA PRO A 10 13.11 17.30 3.53
C PRO A 10 13.02 16.24 2.42
N ALA A 11 13.16 14.95 2.74
CA ALA A 11 13.00 13.87 1.76
C ALA A 11 11.53 13.75 1.31
N THR A 12 10.58 13.90 2.23
CA THR A 12 9.14 13.98 1.91
C THR A 12 8.84 15.22 1.06
N VAL A 13 9.48 16.35 1.38
CA VAL A 13 9.44 17.59 0.57
C VAL A 13 10.22 17.48 -0.75
N LYS A 14 10.95 16.40 -0.98
CA LYS A 14 11.52 16.09 -2.31
C LYS A 14 10.61 15.18 -3.14
N ALA A 15 9.79 14.35 -2.48
CA ALA A 15 8.98 13.31 -3.11
C ALA A 15 7.71 13.81 -3.82
N LEU A 16 7.04 14.86 -3.33
CA LEU A 16 5.88 15.43 -4.06
C LEU A 16 6.35 16.10 -5.40
N PRO A 17 5.43 16.53 -6.29
CA PRO A 17 5.79 17.08 -7.59
C PRO A 17 6.74 18.30 -7.55
N ARG A 18 7.59 18.44 -8.57
CA ARG A 18 8.51 19.59 -8.72
C ARG A 18 7.71 20.87 -8.98
N GLY A 19 8.20 21.99 -8.44
CA GLY A 19 7.59 23.31 -8.63
C GLY A 19 6.45 23.63 -7.65
N ARG A 20 6.31 22.85 -6.58
CA ARG A 20 5.26 23.04 -5.58
C ARG A 20 5.65 24.00 -4.47
N LEU A 21 4.64 24.57 -3.82
CA LEU A 21 4.74 25.24 -2.52
C LEU A 21 3.86 24.52 -1.50
N VAL A 22 4.42 24.04 -0.37
CA VAL A 22 3.60 23.45 0.70
C VAL A 22 2.90 24.58 1.46
N VAL A 23 1.57 24.57 1.44
CA VAL A 23 0.70 25.59 2.03
C VAL A 23 0.36 25.24 3.49
N SER A 24 -0.10 24.01 3.74
CA SER A 24 -0.42 23.53 5.10
C SER A 24 -0.12 22.05 5.28
N VAL A 25 0.06 21.66 6.54
CA VAL A 25 0.24 20.27 6.96
C VAL A 25 -0.54 20.08 8.25
N ASP A 26 -1.57 19.24 8.17
CA ASP A 26 -2.53 19.03 9.25
C ASP A 26 -2.57 17.54 9.64
N SER A 27 -2.69 17.24 10.93
CA SER A 27 -2.93 15.86 11.37
C SER A 27 -4.27 15.39 10.83
N HIS A 28 -4.31 14.21 10.21
CA HIS A 28 -5.51 13.67 9.59
C HIS A 28 -5.61 12.16 9.77
N GLY A 29 -6.40 11.73 10.76
CA GLY A 29 -6.64 10.31 11.04
C GLY A 29 -5.48 9.62 11.77
N LYS A 30 -5.82 8.53 12.46
CA LYS A 30 -4.88 7.64 13.13
C LYS A 30 -5.40 6.21 13.00
N THR A 31 -4.55 5.30 12.57
CA THR A 31 -4.83 3.86 12.54
C THR A 31 -3.76 3.11 13.32
N ASN A 32 -3.96 1.81 13.57
CA ASN A 32 -3.00 1.01 14.35
C ASN A 32 -1.61 1.07 13.71
N GLY A 33 -0.66 1.69 14.43
CA GLY A 33 0.74 1.83 13.98
C GLY A 33 1.01 2.93 12.95
N ALA A 34 0.04 3.78 12.62
CA ALA A 34 0.25 4.88 11.67
C ALA A 34 -0.47 6.18 12.04
N LYS A 35 0.14 7.31 11.68
CA LYS A 35 -0.44 8.66 11.76
C LYS A 35 -0.64 9.18 10.35
N GLY A 36 -1.81 9.73 10.05
CA GLY A 36 -2.04 10.40 8.77
C GLY A 36 -1.78 11.90 8.87
N LEU A 37 -1.25 12.50 7.80
CA LEU A 37 -1.18 13.94 7.60
C LEU A 37 -1.90 14.30 6.30
N LYS A 38 -2.63 15.40 6.29
CA LYS A 38 -3.10 16.08 5.08
C LYS A 38 -2.10 17.19 4.76
N VAL A 39 -1.58 17.18 3.54
CA VAL A 39 -0.67 18.19 3.02
C VAL A 39 -1.37 18.92 1.88
N VAL A 40 -1.57 20.22 2.03
CA VAL A 40 -2.03 21.08 0.94
C VAL A 40 -0.80 21.70 0.30
N ALA A 41 -0.64 21.51 -1.01
CA ALA A 41 0.43 22.13 -1.77
C ALA A 41 -0.11 22.76 -3.05
N GLU A 42 0.41 23.93 -3.38
CA GLU A 42 0.12 24.60 -4.64
C GLU A 42 1.06 24.09 -5.72
N LEU A 43 0.53 23.77 -6.89
CA LEU A 43 1.29 23.35 -8.07
C LEU A 43 0.74 24.10 -9.28
N ALA A 44 1.58 24.94 -9.90
CA ALA A 44 1.20 25.76 -11.06
C ALA A 44 -0.05 26.65 -10.82
N GLY A 45 -0.23 27.18 -9.61
CA GLY A 45 -1.37 28.03 -9.24
C GLY A 45 -2.63 27.28 -8.84
N GLU A 46 -2.62 25.94 -8.86
CA GLU A 46 -3.72 25.11 -8.39
C GLU A 46 -3.38 24.43 -7.06
N GLU A 47 -4.33 24.44 -6.13
CA GLU A 47 -4.21 23.66 -4.89
C GLU A 47 -4.36 22.16 -5.18
N ARG A 48 -3.45 21.37 -4.61
CA ARG A 48 -3.46 19.92 -4.61
C ARG A 48 -3.37 19.43 -3.19
N VAL A 49 -4.18 18.42 -2.87
CA VAL A 49 -4.20 17.78 -1.55
C VAL A 49 -3.50 16.43 -1.65
N TYR A 50 -2.59 16.18 -0.72
CA TYR A 50 -1.89 14.91 -0.57
C TYR A 50 -2.15 14.36 0.83
N PHE A 51 -2.30 13.06 0.96
CA PHE A 51 -2.38 12.39 2.25
C PHE A 51 -1.11 11.58 2.46
N LEU A 52 -0.42 11.83 3.57
CA LEU A 52 0.77 11.10 3.98
C LEU A 52 0.41 10.15 5.11
N LYS A 53 0.72 8.87 4.95
CA LYS A 53 0.67 7.89 6.03
C LYS A 53 2.07 7.74 6.60
N ILE A 54 2.25 8.11 7.86
CA ILE A 54 3.49 7.95 8.61
C ILE A 54 3.35 6.71 9.47
N THR A 55 4.02 5.64 9.08
CA THR A 55 4.05 4.38 9.83
C THR A 55 5.20 4.41 10.84
N GLU A 56 4.92 4.04 12.09
CA GLU A 56 5.90 4.08 13.19
C GLU A 56 6.28 2.66 13.65
N GLY A 57 7.53 2.46 14.05
CA GLY A 57 8.03 1.19 14.59
C GLY A 57 9.00 0.43 13.67
N LYS A 58 9.80 -0.48 14.26
CA LYS A 58 10.80 -1.27 13.51
C LYS A 58 10.16 -2.12 12.41
N GLN A 59 8.96 -2.65 12.67
CA GLN A 59 8.19 -3.42 11.72
C GLN A 59 7.79 -2.55 10.52
N ALA A 60 7.28 -1.35 10.78
CA ALA A 60 6.85 -0.39 9.76
C ALA A 60 7.98 0.04 8.81
N ILE A 61 9.17 0.34 9.35
CA ILE A 61 10.35 0.68 8.54
C ILE A 61 10.71 -0.48 7.61
N ASN A 62 10.71 -1.71 8.12
CA ASN A 62 11.00 -2.90 7.33
C ASN A 62 9.92 -3.22 6.27
N MET A 63 8.68 -2.76 6.47
CA MET A 63 7.64 -2.84 5.44
C MET A 63 7.88 -1.81 4.32
N ALA A 64 8.46 -0.65 4.64
CA ALA A 64 8.69 0.40 3.66
C ALA A 64 9.95 0.19 2.80
N VAL A 65 10.89 -0.66 3.20
CA VAL A 65 12.22 -0.81 2.56
C VAL A 65 12.56 -2.23 2.09
N GLY A 66 11.63 -3.18 2.21
CA GLY A 66 11.89 -4.59 1.86
C GLY A 66 11.78 -4.88 0.36
N GLU A 67 12.60 -5.83 -0.12
CA GLU A 67 12.35 -6.52 -1.39
C GLU A 67 10.97 -7.20 -1.38
N TRP A 68 10.36 -7.45 -2.54
CA TRP A 68 8.98 -7.95 -2.63
C TRP A 68 8.76 -9.27 -1.88
N GLU A 69 9.67 -10.24 -2.02
CA GLU A 69 9.62 -11.50 -1.25
C GLU A 69 9.59 -11.25 0.26
N ASP A 70 10.49 -10.38 0.69
CA ASP A 70 10.79 -10.04 2.08
C ASP A 70 9.63 -9.29 2.73
N TRP A 71 9.06 -8.33 2.02
CA TRP A 71 7.85 -7.62 2.43
C TRP A 71 6.67 -8.58 2.55
N PHE A 72 6.39 -9.38 1.51
CA PHE A 72 5.24 -10.28 1.49
C PHE A 72 5.32 -11.30 2.63
N LEU A 73 6.50 -11.89 2.85
CA LEU A 73 6.72 -12.82 3.94
C LEU A 73 6.44 -12.19 5.31
N ARG A 74 6.81 -10.93 5.51
CA ARG A 74 6.54 -10.19 6.76
C ARG A 74 5.05 -9.91 6.91
N GLN A 75 4.39 -9.40 5.88
CA GLN A 75 2.94 -9.12 5.91
C GLN A 75 2.14 -10.38 6.19
N PHE A 76 2.47 -11.49 5.52
CA PHE A 76 1.87 -12.80 5.74
C PHE A 76 1.97 -13.23 7.21
N ARG A 77 3.17 -13.14 7.81
CA ARG A 77 3.38 -13.48 9.23
C ARG A 77 2.61 -12.55 10.17
N LEU A 78 2.59 -11.25 9.91
CA LEU A 78 1.87 -10.28 10.73
C LEU A 78 0.37 -10.53 10.72
N ASN A 79 -0.21 -10.86 9.56
CA ASN A 79 -1.64 -11.19 9.44
C ASN A 79 -1.99 -12.42 10.28
N ILE A 80 -1.16 -13.46 10.23
CA ILE A 80 -1.39 -14.68 11.02
C ILE A 80 -1.16 -14.44 12.52
N GLN A 81 -0.16 -13.65 12.89
CA GLN A 81 0.05 -13.26 14.29
C GLN A 81 -1.15 -12.47 14.83
N TRP A 82 -1.74 -11.58 14.04
CA TRP A 82 -2.95 -10.87 14.39
C TRP A 82 -4.15 -11.81 14.55
N GLU A 83 -4.34 -12.74 13.62
CA GLU A 83 -5.40 -13.74 13.69
C GLU A 83 -5.28 -14.59 14.97
N GLN A 84 -4.07 -15.08 15.29
CA GLN A 84 -3.84 -15.85 16.52
C GLN A 84 -3.95 -15.01 17.79
N TYR A 85 -3.61 -13.71 17.74
CA TYR A 85 -3.85 -12.81 18.87
C TYR A 85 -5.35 -12.66 19.16
N VAL A 86 -6.19 -12.60 18.12
CA VAL A 86 -7.64 -12.43 18.25
C VAL A 86 -8.35 -13.74 18.59
N ARG A 87 -7.96 -14.85 17.94
CA ARG A 87 -8.67 -16.14 18.00
C ARG A 87 -8.01 -17.18 18.92
N GLY A 88 -6.82 -16.90 19.40
CA GLY A 88 -5.99 -17.84 20.16
C GLY A 88 -4.97 -18.58 19.29
N PRO A 89 -3.96 -19.19 19.91
CA PRO A 89 -2.91 -19.91 19.21
C PRO A 89 -3.44 -21.17 18.53
N ASP A 90 -2.89 -21.47 17.35
CA ASP A 90 -3.24 -22.64 16.53
C ASP A 90 -1.96 -23.33 16.03
N PRO A 91 -1.62 -24.53 16.57
CA PRO A 91 -0.43 -25.27 16.18
C PRO A 91 -0.39 -25.69 14.70
N GLU A 92 -1.55 -25.98 14.09
CA GLU A 92 -1.62 -26.33 12.67
C GLU A 92 -1.30 -25.09 11.82
N MET A 93 -1.84 -23.94 12.21
CA MET A 93 -1.55 -22.66 11.57
C MET A 93 -0.06 -22.29 11.70
N GLU A 94 0.56 -22.51 12.85
CA GLU A 94 2.01 -22.30 13.04
C GLU A 94 2.85 -23.17 12.08
N GLN A 95 2.51 -24.46 11.95
CA GLN A 95 3.19 -25.36 11.02
C GLN A 95 3.02 -24.91 9.57
N LEU A 96 1.81 -24.51 9.17
CA LEU A 96 1.54 -23.96 7.84
C LEU A 96 2.34 -22.69 7.57
N VAL A 97 2.40 -21.76 8.53
CA VAL A 97 3.21 -20.54 8.39
C VAL A 97 4.68 -20.86 8.17
N ALA A 98 5.22 -21.86 8.87
CA ALA A 98 6.61 -22.28 8.69
C ALA A 98 6.86 -22.84 7.27
N GLU A 99 5.97 -23.70 6.78
CA GLU A 99 6.04 -24.26 5.42
C GLU A 99 5.89 -23.18 4.34
N PHE A 100 4.92 -22.28 4.47
CA PHE A 100 4.76 -21.16 3.52
C PHE A 100 5.98 -20.25 3.51
N SER A 101 6.50 -19.93 4.70
CA SER A 101 7.65 -19.05 4.87
C SER A 101 8.93 -19.61 4.26
N THR A 102 9.16 -20.91 4.42
CA THR A 102 10.44 -21.54 4.03
C THR A 102 10.40 -22.12 2.62
N LYS A 103 9.20 -22.48 2.14
CA LYS A 103 9.06 -23.21 0.89
C LYS A 103 8.23 -22.49 -0.16
N VAL A 104 7.03 -22.05 0.17
CA VAL A 104 6.07 -21.57 -0.84
C VAL A 104 6.43 -20.16 -1.29
N ILE A 105 6.52 -19.21 -0.37
CA ILE A 105 6.77 -17.80 -0.67
C ILE A 105 8.11 -17.61 -1.41
N PRO A 106 9.24 -18.20 -0.95
CA PRO A 106 10.49 -18.10 -1.69
C PRO A 106 10.43 -18.69 -3.11
N ARG A 107 9.70 -19.79 -3.32
CA ARG A 107 9.59 -20.41 -4.65
C ARG A 107 8.76 -19.59 -5.63
N LEU A 108 7.79 -18.82 -5.13
CA LEU A 108 6.91 -18.01 -5.97
C LEU A 108 7.47 -16.61 -6.21
N LEU A 109 8.01 -15.96 -5.18
CA LEU A 109 8.35 -14.53 -5.24
C LEU A 109 9.82 -14.26 -5.58
N ARG A 110 10.76 -15.06 -5.05
CA ARG A 110 12.19 -14.87 -5.34
C ARG A 110 12.53 -14.89 -6.83
N PRO A 111 11.94 -15.78 -7.66
CA PRO A 111 12.23 -15.80 -9.08
C PRO A 111 11.99 -14.43 -9.73
N LEU A 112 10.96 -13.69 -9.31
CA LEU A 112 10.59 -12.39 -9.89
C LEU A 112 11.68 -11.29 -9.72
N GLN A 113 12.60 -11.46 -8.77
CA GLN A 113 13.67 -10.51 -8.46
C GLN A 113 15.07 -11.12 -8.60
N THR A 114 15.17 -12.31 -9.19
CA THR A 114 16.45 -13.02 -9.39
C THR A 114 16.59 -13.52 -10.82
N GLY A 115 17.81 -13.91 -11.21
CA GLY A 115 18.09 -14.36 -12.58
C GLY A 115 18.05 -13.22 -13.60
N GLY A 116 18.43 -12.00 -13.20
CA GLY A 116 18.39 -10.81 -14.05
C GLY A 116 17.05 -10.07 -14.05
N ARG A 117 16.07 -10.57 -13.28
CA ARG A 117 14.72 -10.02 -13.20
C ARG A 117 14.61 -9.02 -12.07
N ASN A 118 13.76 -8.03 -12.26
CA ASN A 118 13.56 -6.97 -11.30
C ASN A 118 12.10 -6.52 -11.32
N ILE A 119 11.48 -6.47 -10.14
CA ILE A 119 10.18 -5.85 -9.95
C ILE A 119 10.39 -4.34 -9.81
N LYS A 120 9.68 -3.55 -10.60
CA LYS A 120 9.59 -2.10 -10.37
C LYS A 120 8.73 -1.87 -9.12
N PRO A 121 9.27 -1.31 -8.02
CA PRO A 121 8.46 -0.98 -6.85
C PRO A 121 7.37 0.02 -7.26
N SER A 122 6.12 -0.35 -7.01
CA SER A 122 4.94 0.44 -7.35
C SER A 122 4.17 0.76 -6.09
N LEU A 123 3.68 1.99 -5.96
CA LEU A 123 2.82 2.37 -4.85
C LEU A 123 1.46 1.70 -5.03
N CYS A 124 1.23 0.66 -4.23
CA CYS A 124 -0.03 -0.06 -4.12
C CYS A 124 -0.85 0.53 -2.98
N HIS A 125 -2.17 0.63 -3.16
CA HIS A 125 -3.13 0.99 -2.12
C HIS A 125 -3.31 -0.14 -1.10
N ALA A 126 -3.22 -1.41 -1.56
CA ALA A 126 -3.21 -2.64 -0.74
C ALA A 126 -4.51 -2.95 0.04
N ASP A 127 -5.59 -2.24 -0.29
CA ASP A 127 -6.91 -2.41 0.33
C ASP A 127 -8.02 -1.95 -0.62
N ILE A 128 -7.82 -2.13 -1.92
CA ILE A 128 -8.83 -1.76 -2.92
C ILE A 128 -9.90 -2.85 -2.95
N GLU A 129 -11.02 -2.54 -2.31
CA GLU A 129 -12.27 -3.28 -2.38
C GLU A 129 -13.46 -2.35 -2.64
N HIS A 130 -14.64 -2.91 -2.91
CA HIS A 130 -15.83 -2.13 -3.27
C HIS A 130 -16.25 -1.11 -2.20
N GLY A 131 -15.93 -1.36 -0.92
CA GLY A 131 -16.23 -0.44 0.19
C GLY A 131 -15.32 0.79 0.22
N ASN A 132 -14.16 0.69 -0.43
CA ASN A 132 -13.11 1.69 -0.41
C ASN A 132 -13.02 2.47 -1.73
N ILE A 133 -13.95 2.27 -2.66
CA ILE A 133 -14.01 2.98 -3.94
C ILE A 133 -15.38 3.63 -4.08
N HIS A 134 -15.39 4.95 -4.26
CA HIS A 134 -16.59 5.70 -4.59
C HIS A 134 -16.36 6.62 -5.78
N LEU A 135 -17.43 7.22 -6.29
CA LEU A 135 -17.36 8.29 -7.28
C LEU A 135 -17.69 9.61 -6.60
N ASP A 136 -16.95 10.65 -6.94
CA ASP A 136 -17.41 12.01 -6.71
C ASP A 136 -18.69 12.24 -7.52
N LEU A 137 -19.78 12.66 -6.86
CA LEU A 137 -21.06 12.80 -7.55
C LEU A 137 -21.09 13.96 -8.55
N GLN A 138 -20.22 14.97 -8.39
CA GLN A 138 -20.16 16.13 -9.28
C GLN A 138 -19.20 15.89 -10.44
N THR A 139 -17.98 15.41 -10.16
CA THR A 139 -16.93 15.24 -11.18
C THR A 139 -16.98 13.88 -11.86
N GLN A 140 -17.65 12.89 -11.25
CA GLN A 140 -17.64 11.49 -11.66
C GLN A 140 -16.24 10.85 -11.61
N GLU A 141 -15.30 11.46 -10.90
CA GLU A 141 -13.96 10.89 -10.71
C GLU A 141 -13.95 9.84 -9.59
N PRO A 142 -13.13 8.77 -9.71
CA PRO A 142 -12.98 7.78 -8.66
C PRO A 142 -12.24 8.36 -7.44
N ILE A 143 -12.80 8.11 -6.26
CA ILE A 143 -12.20 8.41 -4.96
C ILE A 143 -11.93 7.08 -4.26
N ILE A 144 -10.69 6.89 -3.79
CA ILE A 144 -10.25 5.71 -3.06
C ILE A 144 -9.97 6.05 -1.58
N PHE A 145 -10.38 5.18 -0.67
CA PHE A 145 -10.34 5.37 0.79
C PHE A 145 -9.62 4.23 1.52
N ASP A 146 -9.26 4.49 2.77
CA ASP A 146 -8.65 3.52 3.69
C ASP A 146 -7.41 2.79 3.13
N PRO A 147 -6.41 3.53 2.61
CA PRO A 147 -5.21 2.91 2.08
C PRO A 147 -4.40 2.16 3.13
N CYS A 148 -3.97 0.96 2.77
CA CYS A 148 -2.94 0.17 3.45
C CYS A 148 -1.60 0.22 2.70
N CYS A 149 -1.26 1.40 2.16
CA CYS A 149 -0.21 1.55 1.14
C CYS A 149 1.08 0.77 1.39
N VAL A 150 1.57 0.14 0.32
CA VAL A 150 2.87 -0.54 0.24
C VAL A 150 3.57 -0.19 -1.06
N TYR A 151 4.90 -0.16 -1.06
CA TYR A 151 5.67 -0.29 -2.30
C TYR A 151 5.85 -1.77 -2.64
N GLY A 152 5.14 -2.26 -3.66
CA GLY A 152 5.10 -3.67 -4.01
C GLY A 152 5.09 -3.93 -5.52
N HIS A 153 4.84 -5.18 -5.89
CA HIS A 153 4.57 -5.55 -7.28
C HIS A 153 3.21 -4.99 -7.70
N HIS A 154 3.11 -4.26 -8.81
CA HIS A 154 1.86 -3.58 -9.19
C HIS A 154 0.65 -4.53 -9.31
N GLU A 155 0.84 -5.76 -9.84
CA GLU A 155 -0.22 -6.77 -9.93
C GLU A 155 -0.76 -7.27 -8.57
N PHE A 156 -0.07 -6.99 -7.46
CA PHE A 156 -0.59 -7.27 -6.12
C PHE A 156 -1.96 -6.61 -5.89
N GLU A 157 -2.15 -5.39 -6.41
CA GLU A 157 -3.40 -4.64 -6.28
C GLU A 157 -4.58 -5.37 -6.92
N LEU A 158 -4.31 -6.17 -7.95
CA LEU A 158 -5.32 -6.92 -8.69
C LEU A 158 -5.79 -8.17 -7.92
N GLY A 159 -5.11 -8.55 -6.84
CA GLY A 159 -5.40 -9.77 -6.08
C GLY A 159 -6.82 -9.81 -5.52
N MET A 160 -7.29 -8.71 -4.93
CA MET A 160 -8.65 -8.62 -4.37
C MET A 160 -9.73 -8.81 -5.43
N PHE A 161 -9.52 -8.25 -6.62
CA PHE A 161 -10.46 -8.31 -7.74
C PHE A 161 -10.60 -9.70 -8.36
N ARG A 162 -9.68 -10.63 -8.10
CA ARG A 162 -9.79 -12.03 -8.55
C ARG A 162 -10.79 -12.85 -7.74
N GLY A 163 -11.19 -12.38 -6.56
CA GLY A 163 -12.13 -13.09 -5.70
C GLY A 163 -13.57 -13.01 -6.23
N PRO A 164 -14.35 -14.10 -6.23
CA PRO A 164 -15.71 -14.12 -6.77
C PRO A 164 -16.66 -13.16 -6.04
N ASN A 165 -16.35 -12.82 -4.79
CA ASN A 165 -17.17 -11.95 -3.95
C ASN A 165 -16.91 -10.45 -4.19
N TYR A 166 -15.88 -10.09 -4.95
CA TYR A 166 -15.45 -8.70 -5.13
C TYR A 166 -16.01 -8.04 -6.40
N GLY A 167 -16.87 -8.72 -7.17
CA GLY A 167 -17.88 -8.15 -8.10
C GLY A 167 -17.40 -7.35 -9.31
N TRP A 168 -16.11 -7.00 -9.41
CA TRP A 168 -15.56 -6.03 -10.38
C TRP A 168 -14.40 -6.60 -11.19
N GLY A 169 -14.28 -7.93 -11.20
CA GLY A 169 -12.99 -8.59 -11.39
C GLY A 169 -12.38 -8.47 -12.77
N ARG A 170 -13.17 -8.55 -13.86
CA ARG A 170 -12.58 -8.76 -15.19
C ARG A 170 -12.37 -7.47 -15.95
N GLU A 171 -13.39 -6.64 -16.04
CA GLU A 171 -13.38 -5.38 -16.79
C GLU A 171 -12.36 -4.41 -16.20
N PHE A 172 -12.28 -4.32 -14.86
CA PHE A 172 -11.26 -3.50 -14.19
C PHE A 172 -9.84 -4.00 -14.48
N ILE A 173 -9.61 -5.31 -14.40
CA ILE A 173 -8.30 -5.90 -14.71
C ILE A 173 -7.95 -5.65 -16.19
N GLU A 174 -8.90 -5.80 -17.11
CA GLU A 174 -8.69 -5.57 -18.53
C GLU A 174 -8.34 -4.11 -18.85
N GLU A 175 -9.03 -3.13 -18.26
CA GLU A 175 -8.67 -1.71 -18.42
C GLU A 175 -7.31 -1.38 -17.76
N TYR A 176 -7.06 -1.90 -16.56
CA TYR A 176 -5.78 -1.71 -15.87
C TYR A 176 -4.61 -2.22 -16.72
N LEU A 177 -4.74 -3.40 -17.33
CA LEU A 177 -3.69 -4.02 -18.13
C LEU A 177 -3.43 -3.32 -19.48
N LYS A 178 -4.33 -2.44 -19.94
CA LYS A 178 -4.07 -1.56 -21.10
C LYS A 178 -3.07 -0.45 -20.76
N GLU A 179 -3.12 0.05 -19.53
CA GLU A 179 -2.25 1.12 -19.04
C GLU A 179 -0.93 0.58 -18.48
N ILE A 180 -0.98 -0.52 -17.73
CA ILE A 180 0.17 -1.18 -17.12
C ILE A 180 0.17 -2.66 -17.54
N PRO A 181 0.95 -3.03 -18.56
CA PRO A 181 1.04 -4.41 -19.02
C PRO A 181 1.48 -5.38 -17.91
N PRO A 182 1.14 -6.68 -18.02
CA PRO A 182 1.65 -7.70 -17.11
C PRO A 182 3.18 -7.64 -17.01
N SER A 183 3.71 -7.88 -15.82
CA SER A 183 5.15 -7.96 -15.65
C SER A 183 5.69 -9.17 -16.42
N GLU A 184 6.68 -8.93 -17.28
CA GLU A 184 7.37 -9.99 -18.00
C GLU A 184 7.99 -10.98 -17.00
N PRO A 185 7.85 -12.30 -17.23
CA PRO A 185 8.68 -13.25 -16.53
C PRO A 185 10.15 -13.14 -16.90
#